data_AF-A0A660LBG7-F1
#
_entry.id   AF-A0A660LBG7-F1
#
_cell.length_a   1.000
_cell.length_b   1.000
_cell.length_c   1.000
_cell.angle_alpha   90.00
_cell.angle_beta   90.00
_cell.angle_gamma   90.00
#
_symmetry.space_group_name_H-M   'P 1'
#
loop_
_entity.id
_entity.type
_entity.pdbx_description
1 polymer ?
#
loop_
_entity_poly.entity_id
_entity_poly.type
_entity_poly.pdbx_seq_one_letter_code
_entity_poly.pdbx_strand_id
1 'polypeptide(L)'
;MNALPPNTPLLRRGLGIGTQRALEASPGSIRTFGNLRKRPERESTILREGVLEGGLVGVLAHHSHLGQGPGEGYDWSEWTDTVVYAELPVANRVLGQAWFGHAQPVSVGATLDLRRGRADAIPAEPKAPDAFTFLPPKGVSIEVEFGVVCAYMEGRVTDPARLDMLCRAASAFADAIAMVVAREPGLDVHAPVAPLADSERRRWTAWGAAQVRWDAPPADFDTAVAAYARIVRGGARRFGLVAGALFFLIATLVVATLLVAGVATGFAAGGVFSAAFAVWALWRIARAAVGLGRELSDDQRDAHARPWGLEAFVTGYATSRGLVVEDPRVAQRRFDCPVRGRAVAALHGPDGHLLLWLDPNRDRWVVRVSAEGVHADRADWSTAALDAAVAARRAAVAA
;
A
#
# COMPACT_ATOMS: atom_id res chain seq x y z
N MET A 1 4.05 18.07 18.43
CA MET A 1 3.24 18.42 17.24
C MET A 1 2.50 17.15 16.84
N ASN A 2 1.17 17.20 16.84
CA ASN A 2 0.35 16.04 16.51
C ASN A 2 0.00 16.12 15.03
N ALA A 3 0.69 15.35 14.18
CA ALA A 3 0.27 15.16 12.81
C ALA A 3 -0.87 14.14 12.78
N LEU A 4 -1.86 14.37 11.90
CA LEU A 4 -2.88 13.36 11.66
C LEU A 4 -2.24 12.03 11.21
N PRO A 5 -2.85 10.88 11.56
CA PRO A 5 -2.35 9.58 11.15
C PRO A 5 -2.16 9.50 9.62
N PRO A 6 -1.03 8.96 9.12
CA PRO A 6 -0.74 8.84 7.69
C PRO A 6 -1.53 7.72 7.00
N ASN A 7 -2.86 7.70 7.17
CA ASN A 7 -3.70 6.58 6.74
C ASN A 7 -4.24 6.74 5.32
N THR A 8 -4.12 7.92 4.70
CA THR A 8 -4.53 8.16 3.30
C THR A 8 -3.35 8.69 2.48
N PRO A 9 -3.40 8.64 1.13
CA PRO A 9 -2.31 9.15 0.29
C PRO A 9 -1.95 10.61 0.57
N LEU A 10 -2.92 11.50 0.75
CA LEU A 10 -2.71 12.90 1.13
C LEU A 10 -1.94 13.02 2.45
N LEU A 11 -2.42 12.34 3.50
CA LEU A 11 -1.84 12.43 4.84
C LEU A 11 -0.46 11.75 4.93
N ARG A 12 -0.10 10.92 3.94
CA ARG A 12 1.24 10.34 3.78
C ARG A 12 2.22 11.26 3.06
N ARG A 13 1.75 12.28 2.32
CA ARG A 13 2.67 13.21 1.63
C ARG A 13 3.60 13.83 2.66
N GLY A 14 4.85 14.05 2.27
CA GLY A 14 5.88 14.54 3.18
C GLY A 14 6.62 13.45 3.97
N LEU A 15 6.03 12.26 4.19
CA LEU A 15 6.68 11.21 4.97
C LEU A 15 7.98 10.72 4.33
N GLY A 16 9.04 10.63 5.14
CA GLY A 16 10.35 10.15 4.73
C GLY A 16 11.19 11.20 4.01
N ILE A 17 10.64 12.36 3.65
CA ILE A 17 11.39 13.42 2.95
C ILE A 17 12.49 13.99 3.84
N GLY A 18 12.24 14.16 5.14
CA GLY A 18 13.21 14.65 6.13
C GLY A 18 14.25 13.62 6.57
N THR A 19 14.22 12.40 6.02
CA THR A 19 15.32 11.42 6.10
C THR A 19 16.39 11.66 5.03
N GLN A 20 16.04 12.37 3.95
CA GLN A 20 16.98 12.80 2.93
C GLN A 20 17.60 14.13 3.35
N ARG A 21 18.85 14.12 3.82
CA ARG A 21 19.62 15.37 3.87
C ARG A 21 19.76 15.84 2.42
N ALA A 22 19.29 17.04 2.11
CA ALA A 22 19.58 17.71 0.84
C ALA A 22 21.10 17.95 0.77
N LEU A 23 21.82 16.97 0.22
CA LEU A 23 23.24 17.02 -0.07
C LEU A 23 23.36 17.21 -1.57
N GLU A 24 23.55 18.46 -1.99
CA GLU A 24 24.02 18.72 -3.34
C GLU A 24 25.53 18.49 -3.35
N ALA A 25 25.95 17.42 -4.01
CA ALA A 25 27.36 17.10 -4.22
C ALA A 25 27.77 17.60 -5.61
N SER A 26 28.32 18.81 -5.67
CA SER A 26 29.02 19.30 -6.85
C SER A 26 30.51 18.92 -6.77
N PRO A 27 31.21 18.70 -7.89
CA PRO A 27 32.64 18.43 -7.88
C PRO A 27 33.39 19.56 -7.13
N GLY A 28 33.91 19.25 -5.94
CA GLY A 28 34.67 20.19 -5.11
C GLY A 28 33.87 20.96 -4.04
N SER A 29 32.55 20.76 -3.87
CA SER A 29 31.83 21.39 -2.75
C SER A 29 30.65 20.55 -2.25
N ILE A 30 30.59 20.33 -0.94
CA ILE A 30 29.39 19.85 -0.25
C ILE A 30 28.71 21.09 0.31
N ARG A 31 27.62 21.54 -0.32
CA ARG A 31 26.77 22.58 0.26
C ARG A 31 25.53 21.93 0.86
N THR A 32 25.31 22.20 2.14
CA THR A 32 24.04 21.89 2.80
C THR A 32 23.12 23.07 2.53
N PHE A 33 22.12 22.88 1.66
CA PHE A 33 21.05 23.85 1.49
C PHE A 33 19.97 23.59 2.53
N GLY A 34 19.59 24.63 3.27
CA GLY A 34 18.49 24.59 4.23
C GLY A 34 18.77 25.44 5.46
N ASN A 35 17.80 26.27 5.85
CA ASN A 35 17.77 26.83 7.19
C ASN A 35 18.01 25.72 8.22
N LEU A 36 18.85 25.96 9.24
CA LEU A 36 19.16 25.03 10.35
C LEU A 36 17.92 24.50 11.10
N ARG A 37 16.73 25.06 10.81
CA ARG A 37 15.46 24.61 11.36
C ARG A 37 14.88 23.51 10.48
N LYS A 38 15.12 22.26 10.85
CA LYS A 38 14.42 21.09 10.29
C LYS A 38 12.91 21.31 10.48
N ARG A 39 12.21 21.61 9.39
CA ARG A 39 10.74 21.67 9.41
C ARG A 39 10.21 20.24 9.61
N PRO A 40 9.12 20.07 10.36
CA PRO A 40 8.46 18.77 10.44
C PRO A 40 8.04 18.33 9.04
N GLU A 41 8.24 17.06 8.71
CA GLU A 41 7.82 16.48 7.42
C GLU A 41 6.33 16.69 7.15
N ARG A 42 5.56 16.66 8.25
CA ARG A 42 4.12 16.86 8.30
C ARG A 42 3.75 17.54 9.60
N GLU A 43 2.76 18.41 9.55
CA GLU A 43 2.16 19.05 10.71
C GLU A 43 0.65 19.13 10.52
N SER A 44 -0.11 19.04 11.61
CA SER A 44 -1.56 19.23 11.55
C SER A 44 -2.00 20.20 12.64
N THR A 45 -2.67 21.26 12.23
CA THR A 45 -3.30 22.24 13.14
C THR A 45 -4.79 21.91 13.22
N ILE A 46 -5.22 21.33 14.33
CA ILE A 46 -6.62 20.96 14.58
C ILE A 46 -7.43 22.25 14.75
N LEU A 47 -8.47 22.41 13.94
CA LEU A 47 -9.43 23.50 14.02
C LEU A 47 -10.64 23.10 14.87
N ARG A 48 -11.10 21.85 14.71
CA ARG A 48 -12.25 21.28 15.44
C ARG A 48 -12.13 19.77 15.50
N GLU A 49 -12.61 19.18 16.60
CA GLU A 49 -12.72 17.74 16.81
C GLU A 49 -14.09 17.42 17.41
N GLY A 50 -14.61 16.22 17.14
CA GLY A 50 -15.90 15.75 17.64
C GLY A 50 -16.93 15.62 16.52
N VAL A 51 -18.20 15.92 16.81
CA VAL A 51 -19.26 15.91 15.79
C VAL A 51 -19.12 17.15 14.91
N LEU A 52 -18.79 16.93 13.64
CA LEU A 52 -18.64 17.96 12.61
C LEU A 52 -19.99 18.29 11.97
N GLU A 53 -20.01 19.36 11.17
CA GLU A 53 -21.21 19.73 10.41
C GLU A 53 -21.64 18.59 9.47
N GLY A 54 -22.91 18.21 9.55
CA GLY A 54 -23.46 17.03 8.89
C GLY A 54 -23.62 15.81 9.82
N GLY A 55 -22.95 15.77 10.97
CA GLY A 55 -23.10 14.71 11.98
C GLY A 55 -21.96 13.69 12.02
N LEU A 56 -21.01 13.76 11.09
CA LEU A 56 -19.83 12.89 11.08
C LEU A 56 -18.90 13.19 12.28
N VAL A 57 -18.51 12.15 13.01
CA VAL A 57 -17.50 12.25 14.06
C VAL A 57 -16.10 12.25 13.42
N GLY A 58 -15.33 13.31 13.65
CA GLY A 58 -14.00 13.44 13.04
C GLY A 58 -13.22 14.67 13.48
N VAL A 59 -12.19 14.99 12.71
CA VAL A 59 -11.26 16.10 12.94
C VAL A 59 -11.21 16.98 11.70
N LEU A 60 -11.47 18.28 11.86
CA LEU A 60 -11.19 19.30 10.86
C LEU A 60 -9.84 19.94 11.18
N ALA A 61 -8.92 19.96 10.23
CA ALA A 61 -7.56 20.46 10.44
C ALA A 61 -6.98 21.13 9.19
N HIS A 62 -5.95 21.96 9.39
CA HIS A 62 -4.98 22.24 8.34
C HIS A 62 -3.85 21.21 8.40
N HIS A 63 -3.59 20.52 7.29
CA HIS A 63 -2.51 19.57 7.16
C HIS A 63 -1.40 20.16 6.28
N SER A 64 -0.28 20.51 6.90
CA SER A 64 0.93 20.92 6.19
C SER A 64 1.82 19.71 5.92
N HIS A 65 2.36 19.62 4.71
CA HIS A 65 3.33 18.59 4.33
C HIS A 65 4.42 19.18 3.42
N LEU A 66 5.60 18.57 3.46
CA LEU A 66 6.66 18.89 2.50
C LEU A 66 6.42 18.16 1.17
N GLY A 67 6.64 18.85 0.07
CA GLY A 67 6.59 18.30 -1.28
C GLY A 67 7.68 18.92 -2.15
N GLN A 68 8.09 18.21 -3.20
CA GLN A 68 9.02 18.77 -4.18
C GLN A 68 8.28 19.85 -5.00
N GLY A 69 8.81 21.06 -5.01
CA GLY A 69 8.26 22.16 -5.81
C GLY A 69 8.40 21.88 -7.32
N PRO A 70 7.66 22.63 -8.16
CA PRO A 70 7.70 22.46 -9.63
C PRO A 70 9.01 22.92 -10.29
N GLY A 71 9.98 23.44 -9.53
CA GLY A 71 11.29 23.87 -10.06
C GLY A 71 12.28 22.71 -10.24
N GLU A 72 13.22 22.86 -11.17
CA GLU A 72 14.37 21.95 -11.29
C GLU A 72 15.27 22.09 -10.04
N GLY A 73 15.29 21.08 -9.17
CA GLY A 73 16.16 21.04 -8.00
C GLY A 73 15.55 20.38 -6.76
N TYR A 74 16.29 20.46 -5.64
CA TYR A 74 15.86 20.02 -4.30
C TYR A 74 15.06 21.11 -3.56
N ASP A 75 14.23 21.88 -4.28
CA ASP A 75 13.38 22.89 -3.66
C ASP A 75 12.16 22.22 -3.01
N TRP A 76 12.28 21.96 -1.72
CA TRP A 76 11.18 21.47 -0.89
C TRP A 76 10.27 22.64 -0.52
N SER A 77 9.02 22.58 -0.96
CA SER A 77 7.99 23.55 -0.61
C SER A 77 7.04 22.95 0.44
N GLU A 78 6.55 23.79 1.33
CA GLU A 78 5.48 23.43 2.25
C GLU A 78 4.13 23.68 1.58
N TRP A 79 3.29 22.65 1.56
CA TRP A 79 1.93 22.69 1.04
C TRP A 79 0.98 22.48 2.20
N THR A 80 -0.05 23.32 2.28
CA THR A 80 -1.08 23.19 3.32
C THR A 80 -2.41 22.92 2.66
N ASP A 81 -3.08 21.85 3.09
CA ASP A 81 -4.45 21.53 2.70
C ASP A 81 -5.38 21.65 3.91
N THR A 82 -6.64 22.00 3.69
CA THR A 82 -7.67 21.88 4.73
C THR A 82 -8.37 20.54 4.58
N VAL A 83 -8.37 19.75 5.65
CA VAL A 83 -8.80 18.35 5.64
C VAL A 83 -9.86 18.08 6.71
N VAL A 84 -10.80 17.20 6.41
CA VAL A 84 -11.66 16.49 7.35
C VAL A 84 -11.20 15.04 7.37
N TYR A 85 -10.73 14.59 8.53
CA TYR A 85 -10.34 13.21 8.81
C TYR A 85 -11.42 12.55 9.67
N ALA A 86 -11.91 11.39 9.26
CA ALA A 86 -12.85 10.59 10.04
C ALA A 86 -12.53 9.10 9.94
N GLU A 87 -12.68 8.40 11.06
CA GLU A 87 -12.61 6.94 11.09
C GLU A 87 -14.01 6.39 10.79
N LEU A 88 -14.11 5.61 9.72
CA LEU A 88 -15.33 4.99 9.25
C LEU A 88 -15.06 3.51 8.94
N PRO A 89 -14.90 2.64 9.96
CA PRO A 89 -14.56 1.23 9.76
C PRO A 89 -15.53 0.49 8.83
N VAL A 90 -16.81 0.89 8.85
CA VAL A 90 -17.86 0.35 7.97
C VAL A 90 -17.55 0.58 6.48
N ALA A 91 -16.76 1.60 6.12
CA ALA A 91 -16.31 1.83 4.75
C ALA A 91 -15.47 0.67 4.20
N ASN A 92 -14.80 -0.10 5.06
CA ASN A 92 -14.06 -1.30 4.65
C ASN A 92 -14.95 -2.34 3.96
N ARG A 93 -16.27 -2.31 4.20
CA ARG A 93 -17.21 -3.23 3.56
C ARG A 93 -17.44 -2.91 2.09
N VAL A 94 -17.21 -1.69 1.64
CA VAL A 94 -17.54 -1.26 0.28
C VAL A 94 -16.35 -0.70 -0.49
N LEU A 95 -15.37 -0.14 0.22
CA LEU A 95 -14.21 0.52 -0.36
C LEU A 95 -12.93 0.07 0.36
N GLY A 96 -12.04 -0.59 -0.37
CA GLY A 96 -10.70 -0.91 0.15
C GLY A 96 -9.76 0.29 0.09
N GLN A 97 -9.67 0.90 -1.10
CA GLN A 97 -8.93 2.13 -1.35
C GLN A 97 -9.56 2.87 -2.53
N ALA A 98 -9.84 4.16 -2.38
CA ALA A 98 -10.37 4.98 -3.46
C ALA A 98 -9.91 6.44 -3.36
N TRP A 99 -9.76 7.10 -4.50
CA TRP A 99 -9.46 8.52 -4.60
C TRP A 99 -10.38 9.18 -5.59
N PHE A 100 -10.97 10.30 -5.18
CA PHE A 100 -11.94 11.05 -5.95
C PHE A 100 -11.46 12.48 -6.05
N GLY A 101 -11.00 12.84 -7.26
CA GLY A 101 -10.61 14.20 -7.58
C GLY A 101 -11.81 15.12 -7.78
N HIS A 102 -11.51 16.40 -7.93
CA HIS A 102 -12.50 17.44 -8.16
C HIS A 102 -13.37 17.08 -9.39
N ALA A 103 -14.70 17.09 -9.22
CA ALA A 103 -15.70 16.93 -10.29
C ALA A 103 -15.75 15.57 -11.01
N GLN A 104 -15.24 14.48 -10.41
CA GLN A 104 -15.45 13.13 -10.95
C GLN A 104 -16.60 12.40 -10.22
N PRO A 105 -17.58 11.83 -10.94
CA PRO A 105 -18.64 11.03 -10.33
C PRO A 105 -18.07 9.72 -9.76
N VAL A 106 -18.53 9.36 -8.57
CA VAL A 106 -18.05 8.21 -7.80
C VAL A 106 -19.13 7.14 -7.76
N SER A 107 -18.87 5.94 -8.28
CA SER A 107 -19.77 4.79 -8.07
C SER A 107 -19.38 4.02 -6.81
N VAL A 108 -20.09 4.24 -5.70
CA VAL A 108 -19.96 3.50 -4.45
C VAL A 108 -20.70 2.16 -4.61
N GLY A 109 -20.00 1.04 -4.42
CA GLY A 109 -20.52 -0.32 -4.65
C GLY A 109 -19.84 -1.07 -5.80
N ALA A 110 -19.06 -0.37 -6.65
CA ALA A 110 -18.12 -1.04 -7.55
C ALA A 110 -16.82 -1.35 -6.79
N THR A 111 -16.25 -2.54 -6.99
CA THR A 111 -14.96 -2.91 -6.40
C THR A 111 -13.84 -2.12 -7.10
N LEU A 112 -13.63 -0.87 -6.72
CA LEU A 112 -12.63 -0.01 -7.35
C LEU A 112 -11.23 -0.39 -6.81
N ASP A 113 -10.47 -1.18 -7.56
CA ASP A 113 -9.06 -1.52 -7.24
C ASP A 113 -8.10 -0.52 -7.90
N LEU A 114 -7.92 0.65 -7.29
CA LEU A 114 -7.04 1.71 -7.79
C LEU A 114 -5.59 1.53 -7.29
N ARG A 115 -4.92 0.45 -7.72
CA ARG A 115 -3.47 0.27 -7.46
C ARG A 115 -2.53 1.09 -8.35
N ARG A 116 -3.06 1.93 -9.25
CA ARG A 116 -2.26 2.88 -10.03
C ARG A 116 -2.94 4.24 -10.04
N GLY A 117 -2.24 5.25 -9.53
CA GLY A 117 -2.66 6.64 -9.58
C GLY A 117 -2.73 7.15 -11.02
N ARG A 118 -3.88 6.97 -11.66
CA ARG A 118 -4.43 7.77 -12.76
C ARG A 118 -5.80 7.18 -13.09
N ALA A 119 -6.82 8.02 -13.17
CA ALA A 119 -8.19 7.63 -13.54
C ALA A 119 -8.31 7.06 -14.98
N ASP A 120 -7.21 7.00 -15.74
CA ASP A 120 -7.24 6.78 -17.19
C ASP A 120 -7.16 5.31 -17.63
N ALA A 121 -7.06 4.33 -16.72
CA ALA A 121 -6.77 2.95 -17.15
C ALA A 121 -7.32 1.82 -16.26
N ILE A 122 -8.57 1.93 -15.78
CA ILE A 122 -9.31 0.74 -15.35
C ILE A 122 -10.48 0.55 -16.34
N PRO A 123 -10.56 -0.56 -17.09
CA PRO A 123 -11.80 -0.90 -17.76
C PRO A 123 -12.85 -1.01 -16.67
N ALA A 124 -13.84 -0.12 -16.69
CA ALA A 124 -14.96 -0.15 -15.75
C ALA A 124 -15.45 -1.60 -15.67
N GLU A 125 -15.27 -2.23 -14.50
CA GLU A 125 -16.10 -3.38 -14.18
C GLU A 125 -17.55 -2.93 -14.42
N PRO A 126 -18.40 -3.79 -15.02
CA PRO A 126 -19.78 -3.43 -15.29
C PRO A 126 -20.37 -2.86 -14.01
N LYS A 127 -20.90 -1.63 -14.09
CA LYS A 127 -21.55 -0.96 -12.96
C LYS A 127 -22.44 -2.00 -12.30
N ALA A 128 -22.13 -2.36 -11.06
CA ALA A 128 -23.05 -3.15 -10.27
C ALA A 128 -24.41 -2.43 -10.33
N PRO A 129 -25.51 -3.13 -10.60
CA PRO A 129 -26.83 -2.51 -10.78
C PRO A 129 -27.25 -1.63 -9.59
N ASP A 130 -26.60 -1.80 -8.43
CA ASP A 130 -26.87 -1.09 -7.18
C ASP A 130 -25.85 0.01 -6.83
N ALA A 131 -24.95 0.38 -7.76
CA ALA A 131 -23.92 1.38 -7.49
C ALA A 131 -24.49 2.79 -7.27
N PHE A 132 -24.23 3.37 -6.10
CA PHE A 132 -24.63 4.74 -5.78
C PHE A 132 -23.65 5.74 -6.39
N THR A 133 -24.14 6.76 -7.11
CA THR A 133 -23.26 7.81 -7.64
C THR A 133 -23.16 8.99 -6.67
N PHE A 134 -22.02 9.16 -6.00
CA PHE A 134 -21.71 10.36 -5.21
C PHE A 134 -20.91 11.35 -6.07
N LEU A 135 -21.24 12.64 -6.02
CA LEU A 135 -20.45 13.67 -6.67
C LEU A 135 -19.99 14.68 -5.61
N PRO A 136 -18.69 14.74 -5.27
CA PRO A 136 -18.21 15.72 -4.32
C PRO A 136 -18.45 17.14 -4.84
N PRO A 137 -18.71 18.13 -3.96
CA PRO A 137 -18.78 19.52 -4.36
C PRO A 137 -17.51 19.97 -5.09
N LYS A 138 -17.64 20.93 -6.02
CA LYS A 138 -16.48 21.51 -6.71
C LYS A 138 -15.51 22.08 -5.67
N GLY A 139 -14.24 21.72 -5.75
CA GLY A 139 -13.24 22.15 -4.76
C GLY A 139 -12.94 21.11 -3.68
N VAL A 140 -13.69 20.01 -3.61
CA VAL A 140 -13.51 18.94 -2.62
C VAL A 140 -13.00 17.69 -3.31
N SER A 141 -11.96 17.09 -2.74
CA SER A 141 -11.51 15.73 -3.05
C SER A 141 -11.76 14.83 -1.85
N ILE A 142 -11.96 13.54 -2.10
CA ILE A 142 -12.18 12.54 -1.05
C ILE A 142 -11.25 11.35 -1.29
N GLU A 143 -10.51 10.98 -0.26
CA GLU A 143 -9.71 9.76 -0.20
C GLU A 143 -10.34 8.81 0.82
N VAL A 144 -10.39 7.53 0.46
CA VAL A 144 -10.79 6.46 1.38
C VAL A 144 -9.70 5.40 1.35
N GLU A 145 -9.20 5.02 2.51
CA GLU A 145 -8.23 3.93 2.62
C GLU A 145 -8.41 3.25 3.97
N PHE A 146 -8.63 1.93 3.96
CA PHE A 146 -8.69 1.09 5.17
C PHE A 146 -9.66 1.57 6.27
N GLY A 147 -10.82 2.12 5.88
CA GLY A 147 -11.85 2.56 6.83
C GLY A 147 -11.56 3.94 7.40
N VAL A 148 -10.72 4.72 6.71
CA VAL A 148 -10.52 6.14 6.98
C VAL A 148 -11.03 6.93 5.79
N VAL A 149 -11.79 7.98 6.07
CA VAL A 149 -12.23 8.97 5.07
C VAL A 149 -11.45 10.25 5.32
N CYS A 150 -10.82 10.77 4.27
CA CYS A 150 -10.15 12.07 4.26
C CYS A 150 -10.75 12.91 3.13
N ALA A 151 -11.60 13.86 3.48
CA ALA A 151 -12.06 14.87 2.53
C ALA A 151 -11.16 16.10 2.63
N TYR A 152 -10.77 16.71 1.51
CA TYR A 152 -9.87 17.86 1.55
C TYR A 152 -10.13 18.90 0.47
N MET A 153 -9.68 20.11 0.74
CA MET A 153 -9.54 21.22 -0.21
C MET A 153 -8.09 21.65 -0.27
N GLU A 154 -7.63 22.00 -1.46
CA GLU A 154 -6.29 22.55 -1.64
C GLU A 154 -6.16 23.93 -0.98
N GLY A 155 -5.04 24.14 -0.29
CA GLY A 155 -4.75 25.41 0.38
C GLY A 155 -5.33 25.52 1.79
N ARG A 156 -4.87 26.55 2.50
CA ARG A 156 -5.39 26.91 3.83
C ARG A 156 -6.73 27.64 3.71
N VAL A 157 -7.83 26.90 3.82
CA VAL A 157 -9.19 27.46 3.78
C VAL A 157 -9.59 28.05 5.13
N THR A 158 -9.90 29.33 5.19
CA THR A 158 -10.36 30.02 6.42
C THR A 158 -11.82 30.51 6.35
N ASP A 159 -12.44 30.46 5.18
CA ASP A 159 -13.83 30.85 4.97
C ASP A 159 -14.79 29.84 5.63
N PRO A 160 -15.62 30.26 6.62
CA PRO A 160 -16.54 29.37 7.33
C PRO A 160 -17.50 28.60 6.40
N ALA A 161 -17.98 29.23 5.32
CA ALA A 161 -18.92 28.58 4.40
C ALA A 161 -18.26 27.40 3.65
N ARG A 162 -16.99 27.56 3.26
CA ARG A 162 -16.21 26.48 2.63
C ARG A 162 -15.83 25.39 3.62
N LEU A 163 -15.54 25.73 4.88
CA LEU A 163 -15.27 24.75 5.94
C LEU A 163 -16.52 23.89 6.24
N ASP A 164 -17.69 24.53 6.34
CA ASP A 164 -18.98 23.85 6.48
C ASP A 164 -19.27 22.93 5.27
N MET A 165 -19.05 23.43 4.05
CA MET A 165 -19.18 22.62 2.83
C MET A 165 -18.28 21.39 2.83
N LEU A 166 -17.03 21.50 3.30
CA LEU A 166 -16.11 20.36 3.41
C LEU A 166 -16.62 19.31 4.40
N CYS A 167 -17.09 19.74 5.57
CA CYS A 167 -17.63 18.86 6.60
C CYS A 167 -18.89 18.14 6.12
N ARG A 168 -19.83 18.87 5.52
CA ARG A 168 -21.05 18.30 4.94
C ARG A 168 -20.75 17.33 3.80
N ALA A 169 -19.75 17.61 2.97
CA ALA A 169 -19.33 16.69 1.91
C ALA A 169 -18.80 15.37 2.48
N ALA A 170 -17.96 15.43 3.52
CA ALA A 170 -17.47 14.23 4.21
C ALA A 170 -18.61 13.43 4.85
N SER A 171 -19.56 14.12 5.49
CA SER A 171 -20.72 13.49 6.13
C SER A 171 -21.65 12.83 5.11
N ALA A 172 -22.02 13.53 4.04
CA ALA A 172 -22.85 12.99 2.98
C ALA A 172 -22.21 11.76 2.29
N PHE A 173 -20.88 11.75 2.19
CA PHE A 173 -20.14 10.60 1.70
C PHE A 173 -20.19 9.41 2.68
N ALA A 174 -20.07 9.65 3.99
CA ALA A 174 -20.23 8.62 5.01
C ALA A 174 -21.66 8.04 5.02
N ASP A 175 -22.68 8.89 4.88
CA ASP A 175 -24.08 8.46 4.77
C ASP A 175 -24.31 7.59 3.52
N ALA A 176 -23.73 7.98 2.38
CA ALA A 176 -23.77 7.19 1.16
C ALA A 176 -23.15 5.80 1.34
N ILE A 177 -22.02 5.70 2.05
CA ILE A 177 -21.42 4.42 2.42
C ILE A 177 -22.36 3.60 3.28
N ALA A 178 -22.94 4.20 4.34
CA ALA A 178 -23.86 3.51 5.22
C ALA A 178 -25.10 2.97 4.46
N MET A 179 -25.63 3.75 3.52
CA MET A 179 -26.75 3.33 2.66
C MET A 179 -26.40 2.13 1.77
N VAL A 180 -25.20 2.09 1.18
CA VAL A 180 -24.76 0.95 0.37
C VAL A 180 -24.55 -0.28 1.25
N VAL A 181 -23.92 -0.09 2.41
CA VAL A 181 -23.67 -1.17 3.37
C VAL A 181 -24.97 -1.79 3.90
N ALA A 182 -25.99 -0.98 4.15
CA ALA A 182 -27.30 -1.45 4.59
C ALA A 182 -28.02 -2.35 3.56
N ARG A 183 -27.60 -2.33 2.29
CA ARG A 183 -28.14 -3.20 1.22
C ARG A 183 -27.39 -4.52 1.09
N GLU A 184 -26.17 -4.60 1.59
CA GLU A 184 -25.36 -5.81 1.53
C GLU A 184 -25.89 -6.86 2.51
N PRO A 185 -26.06 -8.12 2.09
CA PRO A 185 -26.48 -9.18 2.99
C PRO A 185 -25.44 -9.40 4.09
N GLY A 186 -25.92 -9.71 5.30
CA GLY A 186 -25.06 -10.12 6.41
C GLY A 186 -24.31 -11.41 6.12
N LEU A 187 -23.21 -11.65 6.83
CA LEU A 187 -22.40 -12.85 6.71
C LEU A 187 -23.12 -14.00 7.40
N ASP A 188 -23.51 -15.01 6.64
CA ASP A 188 -24.03 -16.26 7.20
C ASP A 188 -22.87 -17.08 7.76
N VAL A 189 -22.78 -17.16 9.08
CA VAL A 189 -21.70 -17.86 9.79
C VAL A 189 -21.68 -19.37 9.59
N HIS A 190 -22.72 -19.96 8.99
CA HIS A 190 -22.81 -21.39 8.74
C HIS A 190 -22.60 -21.77 7.28
N ALA A 191 -22.57 -20.78 6.38
CA ALA A 191 -22.44 -21.00 4.95
C ALA A 191 -21.15 -20.37 4.43
N PRO A 192 -20.34 -21.12 3.65
CA PRO A 192 -19.17 -20.54 3.03
C PRO A 192 -19.59 -19.44 2.03
N VAL A 193 -18.82 -18.36 1.97
CA VAL A 193 -18.94 -17.39 0.89
C VAL A 193 -18.34 -17.94 -0.40
N ALA A 194 -18.56 -17.23 -1.51
CA ALA A 194 -18.01 -17.60 -2.80
C ALA A 194 -16.48 -17.79 -2.71
N PRO A 195 -15.93 -18.82 -3.38
CA PRO A 195 -14.49 -18.99 -3.45
C PRO A 195 -13.86 -17.80 -4.18
N LEU A 196 -12.56 -17.59 -3.93
CA LEU A 196 -11.79 -16.56 -4.63
C LEU A 196 -11.99 -16.68 -6.15
N ALA A 197 -12.22 -15.58 -6.87
CA ALA A 197 -12.39 -15.64 -8.32
C ALA A 197 -11.14 -16.18 -9.02
N ASP A 198 -11.30 -16.98 -10.08
CA ASP A 198 -10.17 -17.37 -10.92
C ASP A 198 -9.69 -16.17 -11.73
N SER A 199 -8.46 -15.73 -11.46
CA SER A 199 -7.83 -14.57 -12.09
C SER A 199 -6.40 -14.92 -12.45
N GLU A 200 -5.83 -14.21 -13.42
CA GLU A 200 -4.41 -14.41 -13.80
C GLU A 200 -3.49 -14.26 -12.59
N ARG A 201 -3.76 -13.27 -11.73
CA ARG A 201 -3.01 -13.05 -10.49
C ARG A 201 -3.14 -14.23 -9.53
N ARG A 202 -4.32 -14.83 -9.40
CA ARG A 202 -4.51 -16.04 -8.58
C ARG A 202 -3.73 -17.21 -9.15
N ARG A 203 -3.83 -17.47 -10.46
CA ARG A 203 -3.06 -18.55 -11.11
C ARG A 203 -1.56 -18.38 -10.95
N TRP A 204 -1.06 -17.15 -11.09
CA TRP A 204 0.34 -16.81 -10.83
C TRP A 204 0.73 -17.04 -9.36
N THR A 205 -0.15 -16.68 -8.41
CA THR A 205 0.11 -16.86 -6.98
C THR A 205 0.13 -18.34 -6.61
N ALA A 206 -0.83 -19.12 -7.10
CA ALA A 206 -0.90 -20.57 -6.88
C ALA A 206 0.29 -21.30 -7.52
N TRP A 207 0.67 -20.93 -8.75
CA TRP A 207 1.87 -21.47 -9.40
C TRP A 207 3.15 -21.16 -8.61
N GLY A 208 3.25 -19.95 -8.06
CA GLY A 208 4.37 -19.53 -7.22
C GLY A 208 4.41 -20.28 -5.89
N ALA A 209 3.27 -20.44 -5.23
CA ALA A 209 3.14 -21.22 -4.01
C ALA A 209 3.52 -22.70 -4.22
N ALA A 210 3.21 -23.28 -5.37
CA ALA A 210 3.58 -24.65 -5.71
C ALA A 210 5.10 -24.88 -5.90
N GLN A 211 5.92 -23.84 -5.96
CA GLN A 211 7.38 -23.96 -6.13
C GLN A 211 8.10 -24.56 -4.91
N VAL A 212 7.49 -24.49 -3.73
CA VAL A 212 8.00 -25.12 -2.50
C VAL A 212 7.04 -26.23 -2.11
N ARG A 213 7.56 -27.44 -1.97
CA ARG A 213 6.81 -28.55 -1.39
C ARG A 213 6.92 -28.49 0.13
N TRP A 214 5.79 -28.54 0.80
CA TRP A 214 5.69 -28.52 2.26
C TRP A 214 5.11 -29.86 2.73
N ASP A 215 5.78 -30.52 3.68
CA ASP A 215 5.29 -31.78 4.27
C ASP A 215 4.21 -31.53 5.34
N ALA A 216 4.25 -30.34 5.95
CA ALA A 216 3.28 -29.81 6.89
C ALA A 216 3.04 -28.33 6.56
N PRO A 217 1.89 -27.73 6.93
CA PRO A 217 1.69 -26.29 6.72
C PRO A 217 2.85 -25.48 7.31
N PRO A 218 3.27 -24.38 6.67
CA PRO A 218 4.27 -23.49 7.25
C PRO A 218 3.86 -23.08 8.67
N ALA A 219 4.81 -23.10 9.61
CA ALA A 219 4.52 -22.77 11.01
C ALA A 219 3.91 -21.36 11.16
N ASP A 220 4.38 -20.43 10.33
CA ASP A 220 3.94 -19.05 10.27
C ASP A 220 4.15 -18.45 8.86
N PHE A 221 3.50 -17.31 8.63
CA PHE A 221 3.56 -16.57 7.38
C PHE A 221 4.98 -16.12 7.02
N ASP A 222 5.79 -15.64 7.96
CA ASP A 222 7.13 -15.12 7.67
C ASP A 222 8.10 -16.25 7.27
N THR A 223 7.97 -17.42 7.90
CA THR A 223 8.65 -18.66 7.50
C THR A 223 8.31 -19.04 6.06
N ALA A 224 7.04 -18.94 5.67
CA ALA A 224 6.63 -19.16 4.29
C ALA A 224 7.28 -18.14 3.34
N VAL A 225 7.19 -16.84 3.65
CA VAL A 225 7.79 -15.77 2.83
C VAL A 225 9.30 -15.96 2.67
N ALA A 226 10.01 -16.29 3.76
CA ALA A 226 11.45 -16.53 3.72
C ALA A 226 11.83 -17.72 2.80
N ALA A 227 11.00 -18.76 2.74
CA ALA A 227 11.22 -19.88 1.82
C ALA A 227 11.11 -19.43 0.34
N TYR A 228 10.07 -18.68 -0.03
CA TYR A 228 9.89 -18.20 -1.40
C TYR A 228 10.89 -17.12 -1.79
N ALA A 229 11.31 -16.26 -0.85
CA ALA A 229 12.34 -15.26 -1.10
C ALA A 229 13.67 -15.91 -1.55
N ARG A 230 13.99 -17.11 -1.08
CA ARG A 230 15.18 -17.87 -1.52
C ARG A 230 15.08 -18.30 -3.00
N ILE A 231 13.91 -18.67 -3.47
CA ILE A 231 13.67 -19.05 -4.87
C ILE A 231 13.81 -17.84 -5.78
N VAL A 232 13.18 -16.71 -5.42
CA VAL A 232 13.25 -15.47 -6.22
C VAL A 232 14.68 -14.94 -6.32
N ARG A 233 15.49 -15.07 -5.25
CA ARG A 233 16.93 -14.73 -5.28
C ARG A 233 17.71 -15.55 -6.31
N GLY A 234 17.36 -16.82 -6.51
CA GLY A 234 17.99 -17.70 -7.50
C GLY A 234 17.85 -17.16 -8.93
N GLY A 235 16.68 -16.61 -9.27
CA GLY A 235 16.43 -15.97 -10.56
C GLY A 235 17.16 -14.63 -10.71
N ALA A 236 17.13 -13.78 -9.68
CA ALA A 236 17.75 -12.46 -9.70
C ALA A 236 19.28 -12.51 -9.90
N ARG A 237 19.97 -13.49 -9.29
CA ARG A 237 21.42 -13.68 -9.49
C ARG A 237 21.78 -13.97 -10.94
N ARG A 238 20.99 -14.79 -11.63
CA ARG A 238 21.22 -15.11 -13.06
C ARG A 238 21.02 -13.87 -13.93
N PHE A 239 19.96 -13.11 -13.70
CA PHE A 239 19.72 -11.86 -14.42
C PHE A 239 20.84 -10.83 -14.18
N GLY A 240 21.27 -10.67 -12.92
CA GLY A 240 22.37 -9.76 -12.56
C GLY A 240 23.70 -10.14 -13.21
N LEU A 241 24.00 -11.43 -13.34
CA LEU A 241 25.20 -11.90 -14.06
C LEU A 241 25.12 -11.59 -15.56
N VAL A 242 23.97 -11.82 -16.20
CA VAL A 242 23.78 -11.52 -17.64
C VAL A 242 23.84 -10.01 -17.90
N ALA A 243 23.12 -9.22 -17.10
CA ALA A 243 23.13 -7.75 -17.22
C ALA A 243 24.52 -7.17 -16.93
N GLY A 244 25.21 -7.70 -15.91
CA GLY A 244 26.59 -7.30 -15.59
C GLY A 244 27.58 -7.63 -16.69
N ALA A 245 27.47 -8.82 -17.30
CA ALA A 245 28.29 -9.21 -18.44
C ALA A 245 28.03 -8.32 -19.67
N LEU A 246 26.77 -8.00 -19.95
CA LEU A 246 26.40 -7.09 -21.05
C LEU A 246 26.93 -5.67 -20.81
N PHE A 247 26.81 -5.16 -19.58
CA PHE A 247 27.35 -3.85 -19.22
C PHE A 247 28.87 -3.80 -19.36
N PHE A 248 29.57 -4.84 -18.88
CA PHE A 248 31.02 -4.96 -19.03
C PHE A 248 31.44 -4.95 -20.51
N LEU A 249 30.73 -5.70 -21.36
CA LEU A 249 30.97 -5.71 -22.80
C LEU A 249 30.84 -4.32 -23.42
N ILE A 250 29.76 -3.59 -23.12
CA ILE A 250 29.53 -2.23 -23.63
C ILE A 250 30.62 -1.27 -23.13
N ALA A 251 30.96 -1.34 -21.84
CA ALA A 251 32.03 -0.54 -21.24
C ALA A 251 33.37 -0.76 -21.94
N THR A 252 33.76 -2.01 -22.19
CA THR A 252 34.98 -2.36 -22.91
C THR A 252 34.97 -1.80 -24.34
N LEU A 253 33.84 -1.89 -25.05
CA LEU A 253 33.69 -1.34 -26.40
C LEU A 253 33.84 0.18 -26.44
N VAL A 254 33.24 0.90 -25.48
CA VAL A 254 33.37 2.36 -25.37
C VAL A 254 34.82 2.77 -25.12
N VAL A 255 35.49 2.12 -24.15
CA VAL A 255 36.91 2.41 -23.85
C VAL A 255 37.80 2.12 -25.05
N ALA A 256 37.60 0.98 -25.73
CA ALA A 256 38.36 0.63 -26.93
C ALA A 256 38.16 1.66 -28.05
N THR A 257 36.92 2.12 -28.25
CA THR A 257 36.59 3.12 -29.29
C THR A 257 37.25 4.48 -28.99
N LEU A 258 37.22 4.92 -27.73
CA LEU A 258 37.86 6.16 -27.30
C LEU A 258 39.39 6.10 -27.44
N LEU A 259 40.00 4.94 -27.16
CA LEU A 259 41.44 4.74 -27.36
C LEU A 259 41.82 4.81 -28.84
N VAL A 260 41.09 4.11 -29.72
CA VAL A 260 41.35 4.14 -31.17
C VAL A 260 41.20 5.55 -31.73
N ALA A 261 40.15 6.28 -31.34
CA ALA A 261 39.94 7.65 -31.77
C ALA A 261 41.04 8.62 -31.27
N GLY A 262 41.50 8.45 -30.03
CA GLY A 262 42.60 9.24 -29.47
C GLY A 262 43.92 9.03 -30.19
N VAL A 263 44.23 7.79 -30.58
CA VAL A 263 45.41 7.47 -31.40
C VAL A 263 45.31 8.09 -32.79
N ALA A 264 44.15 7.96 -33.45
CA ALA A 264 43.94 8.47 -34.80
C ALA A 264 44.02 10.01 -34.92
N THR A 265 43.71 10.73 -33.84
CA THR A 265 43.67 12.21 -33.83
C THR A 265 44.97 12.87 -33.34
N GLY A 266 45.99 12.10 -32.95
CA GLY A 266 47.30 12.62 -32.52
C GLY A 266 47.36 13.22 -31.11
N PHE A 267 46.25 13.21 -30.37
CA PHE A 267 46.17 13.69 -28.98
C PHE A 267 46.31 12.54 -27.97
N ALA A 268 47.47 11.88 -27.95
CA ALA A 268 47.73 10.72 -27.10
C ALA A 268 47.46 10.98 -25.60
N ALA A 269 47.83 12.16 -25.10
CA ALA A 269 47.56 12.55 -23.70
C ALA A 269 46.05 12.73 -23.42
N GLY A 270 45.31 13.33 -24.34
CA GLY A 270 43.85 13.49 -24.24
C GLY A 270 43.10 12.16 -24.25
N GLY A 271 43.60 11.17 -25.02
CA GLY A 271 43.07 9.80 -25.03
C GLY A 271 43.20 9.10 -23.68
N VAL A 272 44.34 9.24 -22.99
CA VAL A 272 44.56 8.63 -21.67
C VAL A 272 43.64 9.24 -20.60
N PHE A 273 43.51 10.57 -20.56
CA PHE A 273 42.59 11.23 -19.62
C PHE A 273 41.12 10.85 -19.90
N SER A 274 40.72 10.77 -21.17
CA SER A 274 39.37 10.35 -21.56
C SER A 274 39.09 8.90 -21.17
N ALA A 275 40.06 8.00 -21.35
CA ALA A 275 39.94 6.60 -20.95
C ALA A 275 39.88 6.44 -19.42
N ALA A 276 40.73 7.15 -18.67
CA ALA A 276 40.70 7.13 -17.21
C ALA A 276 39.38 7.69 -16.66
N PHE A 277 38.88 8.79 -17.23
CA PHE A 277 37.58 9.35 -16.88
C PHE A 277 36.44 8.40 -17.22
N ALA A 278 36.46 7.77 -18.41
CA ALA A 278 35.47 6.78 -18.80
C ALA A 278 35.45 5.59 -17.82
N VAL A 279 36.61 5.04 -17.44
CA VAL A 279 36.71 3.96 -16.45
C VAL A 279 36.16 4.39 -15.09
N TRP A 280 36.52 5.58 -14.60
CA TRP A 280 36.01 6.10 -13.34
C TRP A 280 34.49 6.33 -13.37
N ALA A 281 33.97 6.94 -14.44
CA ALA A 281 32.54 7.17 -14.65
C ALA A 281 31.76 5.85 -14.75
N LEU A 282 32.28 4.88 -15.51
CA LEU A 282 31.72 3.53 -15.63
C LEU A 282 31.70 2.81 -14.27
N TRP A 283 32.76 2.92 -13.48
CA TRP A 283 32.79 2.35 -12.13
C TRP A 283 31.75 3.00 -11.19
N ARG A 284 31.60 4.33 -11.26
CA ARG A 284 30.57 5.06 -10.49
C ARG A 284 29.16 4.65 -10.90
N ILE A 285 28.90 4.56 -12.21
CA ILE A 285 27.61 4.11 -12.76
C ILE A 285 27.34 2.66 -12.37
N ALA A 286 28.33 1.76 -12.50
CA ALA A 286 28.19 0.37 -12.10
C ALA A 286 27.89 0.24 -10.60
N ARG A 287 28.58 1.00 -9.73
CA ARG A 287 28.32 0.99 -8.28
C ARG A 287 26.91 1.52 -7.96
N ALA A 288 26.47 2.58 -8.62
CA ALA A 288 25.12 3.11 -8.47
C ALA A 288 24.05 2.13 -8.97
N ALA A 289 24.27 1.51 -10.14
CA ALA A 289 23.40 0.50 -10.72
C ALA A 289 23.31 -0.78 -9.87
N VAL A 290 24.41 -1.20 -9.22
CA VAL A 290 24.39 -2.32 -8.27
C VAL A 290 23.62 -1.96 -7.00
N GLY A 291 23.73 -0.74 -6.49
CA GLY A 291 22.92 -0.26 -5.36
C GLY A 291 21.43 -0.24 -5.69
N LEU A 292 21.06 0.44 -6.78
CA LEU A 292 19.69 0.52 -7.29
C LEU A 292 19.13 -0.85 -7.66
N GLY A 293 19.96 -1.72 -8.24
CA GLY A 293 19.59 -3.10 -8.57
C GLY A 293 19.34 -3.96 -7.34
N ARG A 294 20.05 -3.73 -6.22
CA ARG A 294 19.77 -4.42 -4.95
C ARG A 294 18.42 -4.00 -4.38
N GLU A 295 18.16 -2.69 -4.30
CA GLU A 295 16.90 -2.14 -3.80
C GLU A 295 15.71 -2.60 -4.64
N LEU A 296 15.76 -2.45 -5.97
CA LEU A 296 14.72 -2.94 -6.87
C LEU A 296 14.56 -4.47 -6.78
N SER A 297 15.65 -5.21 -6.59
CA SER A 297 15.57 -6.66 -6.44
C SER A 297 14.97 -7.08 -5.09
N ASP A 298 15.17 -6.32 -4.03
CA ASP A 298 14.61 -6.59 -2.71
C ASP A 298 13.10 -6.29 -2.73
N ASP A 299 12.68 -5.17 -3.33
CA ASP A 299 11.26 -4.85 -3.54
C ASP A 299 10.57 -5.88 -4.43
N GLN A 300 11.20 -6.30 -5.54
CA GLN A 300 10.67 -7.36 -6.40
C GLN A 300 10.59 -8.72 -5.68
N ARG A 301 11.58 -9.04 -4.84
CA ARG A 301 11.55 -10.26 -4.02
C ARG A 301 10.40 -10.22 -3.05
N ASP A 302 10.21 -9.12 -2.33
CA ASP A 302 9.12 -8.96 -1.39
C ASP A 302 7.75 -8.98 -2.08
N ALA A 303 7.66 -8.34 -3.25
CA ALA A 303 6.44 -8.33 -4.07
C ALA A 303 6.03 -9.72 -4.57
N HIS A 304 6.99 -10.62 -4.79
CA HIS A 304 6.72 -12.00 -5.22
C HIS A 304 6.58 -12.98 -4.04
N ALA A 305 7.49 -12.91 -3.08
CA ALA A 305 7.54 -13.87 -1.97
C ALA A 305 6.36 -13.74 -1.03
N ARG A 306 5.85 -12.52 -0.78
CA ARG A 306 4.73 -12.30 0.16
C ARG A 306 3.42 -12.93 -0.35
N PRO A 307 2.95 -12.68 -1.59
CA PRO A 307 1.76 -13.36 -2.10
C PRO A 307 1.89 -14.89 -2.11
N TRP A 308 3.04 -15.42 -2.55
CA TRP A 308 3.25 -16.87 -2.59
C TRP A 308 3.30 -17.50 -1.20
N GLY A 309 3.98 -16.84 -0.26
CA GLY A 309 4.02 -17.25 1.14
C GLY A 309 2.65 -17.22 1.82
N LEU A 310 1.85 -16.19 1.55
CA LEU A 310 0.48 -16.08 2.08
C LEU A 310 -0.39 -17.22 1.55
N GLU A 311 -0.37 -17.46 0.24
CA GLU A 311 -1.14 -18.53 -0.39
C GLU A 311 -0.73 -19.91 0.16
N ALA A 312 0.57 -20.19 0.27
CA ALA A 312 1.06 -21.46 0.80
C ALA A 312 0.66 -21.66 2.27
N PHE A 313 0.77 -20.61 3.10
CA PHE A 313 0.38 -20.63 4.49
C PHE A 313 -1.13 -20.89 4.65
N VAL A 314 -1.96 -20.10 3.96
CA VAL A 314 -3.43 -20.17 4.03
C VAL A 314 -3.94 -21.51 3.50
N THR A 315 -3.52 -21.92 2.31
CA THR A 315 -3.96 -23.18 1.69
C THR A 315 -3.45 -24.39 2.46
N GLY A 316 -2.20 -24.35 2.97
CA GLY A 316 -1.65 -25.40 3.82
C GLY A 316 -2.44 -25.53 5.13
N TYR A 317 -2.69 -24.42 5.82
CA TYR A 317 -3.48 -24.41 7.05
C TYR A 317 -4.89 -24.93 6.80
N ALA A 318 -5.57 -24.40 5.78
CA ALA A 318 -6.93 -24.81 5.42
C ALA A 318 -7.02 -26.31 5.13
N THR A 319 -6.12 -26.84 4.30
CA THR A 319 -6.07 -28.27 3.96
C THR A 319 -5.86 -29.13 5.21
N SER A 320 -4.92 -28.74 6.08
CA SER A 320 -4.60 -29.50 7.30
C SER A 320 -5.76 -29.56 8.32
N ARG A 321 -6.72 -28.64 8.23
CA ARG A 321 -7.86 -28.52 9.16
C ARG A 321 -9.23 -28.72 8.50
N GLY A 322 -9.26 -29.11 7.23
CA GLY A 322 -10.51 -29.29 6.48
C GLY A 322 -11.33 -28.00 6.35
N LEU A 323 -10.65 -26.85 6.30
CA LEU A 323 -11.29 -25.55 6.08
C LEU A 323 -11.38 -25.24 4.59
N VAL A 324 -12.34 -24.40 4.22
CA VAL A 324 -12.52 -23.90 2.85
C VAL A 324 -11.90 -22.52 2.74
N VAL A 325 -11.08 -22.28 1.72
CA VAL A 325 -10.54 -20.96 1.40
C VAL A 325 -11.60 -20.14 0.66
N GLU A 326 -11.91 -18.97 1.18
CA GLU A 326 -12.97 -18.08 0.73
C GLU A 326 -12.41 -16.83 0.03
N ASP A 327 -13.26 -16.08 -0.67
CA ASP A 327 -12.90 -14.73 -1.10
C ASP A 327 -12.89 -13.76 0.10
N PRO A 328 -11.72 -13.24 0.53
CA PRO A 328 -11.62 -12.36 1.68
C PRO A 328 -12.35 -11.04 1.48
N ARG A 329 -12.47 -10.55 0.24
CA ARG A 329 -13.22 -9.34 -0.04
C ARG A 329 -14.70 -9.60 0.19
N VAL A 330 -15.25 -10.68 -0.37
CA VAL A 330 -16.67 -11.02 -0.21
C VAL A 330 -17.02 -11.21 1.27
N ALA A 331 -16.21 -11.95 2.03
CA ALA A 331 -16.42 -12.12 3.47
C ALA A 331 -16.39 -10.77 4.20
N GLN A 332 -15.36 -9.94 3.96
CA GLN A 332 -15.22 -8.61 4.56
C GLN A 332 -16.43 -7.68 4.31
N ARG A 333 -17.12 -7.77 3.17
CA ARG A 333 -18.28 -6.89 2.90
C ARG A 333 -19.52 -7.20 3.74
N ARG A 334 -19.56 -8.38 4.37
CA ARG A 334 -20.77 -8.93 4.97
C ARG A 334 -20.82 -8.84 6.50
N PHE A 335 -19.79 -8.27 7.14
CA PHE A 335 -19.78 -8.03 8.58
C PHE A 335 -19.07 -6.72 8.93
N ASP A 336 -19.33 -6.20 10.12
CA ASP A 336 -18.66 -5.00 10.63
C ASP A 336 -17.40 -5.41 11.41
N CYS A 337 -16.23 -5.17 10.82
CA CYS A 337 -14.95 -5.44 11.48
C CYS A 337 -14.63 -4.33 12.49
N PRO A 338 -14.30 -4.67 13.76
CA PRO A 338 -13.91 -3.68 14.76
C PRO A 338 -12.52 -3.08 14.51
N VAL A 339 -11.74 -3.66 13.60
CA VAL A 339 -10.37 -3.26 13.28
C VAL A 339 -10.32 -2.64 11.88
N ARG A 340 -9.59 -1.53 11.74
CA ARG A 340 -9.30 -0.89 10.45
C ARG A 340 -8.42 -1.78 9.59
N GLY A 341 -8.53 -1.68 8.26
CA GLY A 341 -7.67 -2.46 7.36
C GLY A 341 -8.45 -3.26 6.34
N ARG A 342 -7.89 -4.42 5.98
CA ARG A 342 -8.54 -5.36 5.06
C ARG A 342 -8.21 -6.79 5.41
N ALA A 343 -9.15 -7.67 5.09
CA ALA A 343 -8.90 -9.10 5.00
C ALA A 343 -7.95 -9.37 3.81
N VAL A 344 -6.89 -10.11 4.08
CA VAL A 344 -5.97 -10.61 3.05
C VAL A 344 -6.21 -12.08 2.71
N ALA A 345 -6.86 -12.81 3.61
CA ALA A 345 -7.31 -14.18 3.43
C ALA A 345 -8.54 -14.44 4.31
N ALA A 346 -9.41 -15.35 3.87
CA ALA A 346 -10.58 -15.79 4.62
C ALA A 346 -10.71 -17.31 4.50
N LEU A 347 -11.10 -17.93 5.59
CA LEU A 347 -11.27 -19.37 5.75
C LEU A 347 -12.63 -19.61 6.40
N HIS A 348 -13.32 -20.67 5.99
CA HIS A 348 -14.55 -21.11 6.62
C HIS A 348 -14.44 -22.55 7.11
N GLY A 349 -14.98 -22.78 8.31
CA GLY A 349 -15.06 -24.09 8.93
C GLY A 349 -16.32 -24.23 9.79
N PRO A 350 -16.44 -25.32 10.56
CA PRO A 350 -17.60 -25.59 11.40
C PRO A 350 -17.90 -24.49 12.43
N ASP A 351 -16.87 -23.75 12.85
CA ASP A 351 -16.96 -22.71 13.87
C ASP A 351 -17.24 -21.30 13.31
N GLY A 352 -17.38 -21.17 11.99
CA GLY A 352 -17.62 -19.89 11.29
C GLY A 352 -16.46 -19.48 10.39
N HIS A 353 -16.26 -18.17 10.25
CA HIS A 353 -15.23 -17.58 9.39
C HIS A 353 -14.01 -17.13 10.21
N LEU A 354 -12.84 -17.35 9.64
CA LEU A 354 -11.54 -16.91 10.14
C LEU A 354 -10.84 -16.09 9.05
N LEU A 355 -10.58 -14.83 9.33
CA LEU A 355 -9.98 -13.89 8.41
C LEU A 355 -8.61 -13.47 8.92
N LEU A 356 -7.62 -13.48 8.02
CA LEU A 356 -6.33 -12.84 8.26
C LEU A 356 -6.46 -11.38 7.86
N TRP A 357 -6.25 -10.48 8.81
CA TRP A 357 -6.54 -9.07 8.65
C TRP A 357 -5.27 -8.22 8.82
N LEU A 358 -5.07 -7.28 7.89
CA LEU A 358 -3.92 -6.38 7.89
C LEU A 358 -4.42 -4.95 8.08
N ASP A 359 -3.96 -4.29 9.13
CA ASP A 359 -4.30 -2.91 9.42
C ASP A 359 -3.46 -1.92 8.57
N PRO A 360 -3.75 -0.60 8.62
CA PRO A 360 -2.98 0.42 7.91
C PRO A 360 -1.50 0.49 8.31
N ASN A 361 -1.18 0.18 9.57
CA ASN A 361 0.17 0.17 10.12
C ASN A 361 0.94 -1.12 9.79
N ARG A 362 0.29 -2.04 9.06
CA ARG A 362 0.78 -3.39 8.73
C ARG A 362 0.83 -4.34 9.93
N ASP A 363 0.12 -4.01 11.01
CA ASP A 363 -0.13 -4.93 12.10
C ASP A 363 -1.07 -6.05 11.63
N ARG A 364 -0.77 -7.25 12.12
CA ARG A 364 -1.48 -8.47 11.79
C ARG A 364 -2.52 -8.79 12.85
N TRP A 365 -3.70 -9.13 12.36
CA TRP A 365 -4.85 -9.48 13.17
C TRP A 365 -5.43 -10.79 12.66
N VAL A 366 -6.04 -11.53 13.57
CA VAL A 366 -6.90 -12.67 13.28
C VAL A 366 -8.31 -12.26 13.67
N VAL A 367 -9.21 -12.22 12.70
CA VAL A 367 -10.61 -11.83 12.89
C VAL A 367 -11.48 -13.06 12.73
N ARG A 368 -12.27 -13.36 13.75
CA ARG A 368 -13.22 -14.48 13.76
C ARG A 368 -14.64 -13.94 13.69
N VAL A 369 -15.44 -14.50 12.79
CA VAL A 369 -16.88 -14.22 12.71
C VAL A 369 -17.63 -15.51 12.96
N SER A 370 -18.43 -15.53 14.03
CA SER A 370 -19.14 -16.71 14.52
C SER A 370 -20.53 -16.34 15.02
N ALA A 371 -21.34 -17.31 15.41
CA ALA A 371 -22.67 -17.07 15.98
C ALA A 371 -22.67 -16.19 17.25
N GLU A 372 -21.54 -16.13 17.97
CA GLU A 372 -21.36 -15.30 19.16
C GLU A 372 -21.01 -13.84 18.85
N GLY A 373 -20.64 -13.55 17.59
CA GLY A 373 -20.23 -12.21 17.14
C GLY A 373 -18.87 -12.20 16.45
N VAL A 374 -18.31 -10.99 16.38
CA VAL A 374 -17.04 -10.69 15.72
C VAL A 374 -15.95 -10.46 16.77
N HIS A 375 -14.87 -11.23 16.70
CA HIS A 375 -13.72 -11.10 17.59
C HIS A 375 -12.47 -10.79 16.76
N ALA A 376 -11.62 -9.91 17.25
CA ALA A 376 -10.40 -9.53 16.56
C ALA A 376 -9.24 -9.49 17.54
N ASP A 377 -8.26 -10.37 17.32
CA ASP A 377 -7.07 -10.48 18.16
C ASP A 377 -5.84 -10.05 17.36
N ARG A 378 -5.03 -9.17 17.95
CA ARG A 378 -3.73 -8.82 17.38
C ARG A 378 -2.81 -10.02 17.58
N ALA A 379 -2.41 -10.65 16.49
CA ALA A 379 -1.62 -11.87 16.53
C ALA A 379 -0.78 -12.01 15.26
N ASP A 380 0.41 -12.58 15.42
CA ASP A 380 1.17 -13.05 14.28
C ASP A 380 0.40 -14.16 13.55
N TRP A 381 0.48 -14.15 12.22
CA TRP A 381 -0.13 -15.20 11.41
C TRP A 381 0.68 -16.47 11.50
N SER A 382 0.41 -17.25 12.54
CA SER A 382 0.99 -18.55 12.81
C SER A 382 -0.10 -19.61 12.97
N THR A 383 0.25 -20.86 12.67
CA THR A 383 -0.60 -22.04 12.92
C THR A 383 -1.11 -22.07 14.36
N ALA A 384 -0.22 -21.82 15.32
CA ALA A 384 -0.55 -21.77 16.74
C ALA A 384 -1.53 -20.64 17.09
N ALA A 385 -1.38 -19.44 16.53
CA ALA A 385 -2.29 -18.33 16.78
C ALA A 385 -3.69 -18.59 16.20
N LEU A 386 -3.77 -19.18 15.00
CA LEU A 386 -5.05 -19.57 14.40
C LEU A 386 -5.73 -20.67 15.20
N ASP A 387 -4.96 -21.66 15.65
CA ASP A 387 -5.46 -22.72 16.54
C ASP A 387 -5.95 -22.18 17.87
N ALA A 388 -5.23 -21.23 18.48
CA ALA A 388 -5.64 -20.57 19.71
C ALA A 388 -6.95 -19.79 19.53
N ALA A 389 -7.11 -19.07 18.42
CA ALA A 389 -8.34 -18.33 18.09
C ALA A 389 -9.57 -19.26 17.92
N VAL A 390 -9.34 -20.47 17.40
CA VAL A 390 -10.38 -21.52 17.31
C VAL A 390 -10.62 -22.17 18.68
N ALA A 391 -9.56 -22.49 19.44
CA ALA A 391 -9.64 -23.23 20.69
C ALA A 391 -10.21 -22.43 21.87
N ALA A 392 -9.95 -21.12 21.96
CA ALA A 392 -10.43 -20.23 23.02
C ALA A 392 -11.97 -20.30 23.21
N ARG A 393 -12.70 -20.71 22.17
CA ARG A 393 -14.15 -20.94 22.21
C ARG A 393 -14.58 -22.28 22.76
N ARG A 394 -13.86 -23.37 22.44
CA ARG A 394 -14.23 -24.70 22.95
C ARG A 394 -14.23 -24.71 24.48
N ALA A 395 -13.34 -23.94 25.09
CA ALA A 395 -13.31 -23.74 26.53
C ALA A 395 -14.48 -22.87 27.04
N ALA A 396 -14.85 -21.80 26.32
CA ALA A 396 -15.94 -20.90 26.72
C ALA A 396 -17.34 -21.51 26.58
N VAL A 397 -17.56 -22.45 25.64
CA VAL A 397 -18.84 -23.16 25.47
C VAL A 397 -18.99 -24.33 26.45
N ALA A 398 -17.88 -24.86 26.96
CA ALA A 398 -17.88 -25.98 27.91
C ALA A 398 -17.98 -25.54 29.39
N ALA A 399 -17.79 -24.25 29.67
CA ALA A 399 -17.96 -23.63 30.98
C ALA A 399 -19.33 -22.98 31.09
#